data_AF-A0A1I4RG85-F1
#
_entry.id   AF-A0A1I4RG85-F1
#
_cell.length_a   1.000
_cell.length_b   1.000
_cell.length_c   1.000
_cell.angle_alpha   90.00
_cell.angle_beta   90.00
_cell.angle_gamma   90.00
#
_symmetry.space_group_name_H-M   'P 1'
#
loop_
_entity.id
_entity.type
_entity.pdbx_description
1 polymer ?
#
loop_
_entity_poly.entity_id
_entity_poly.type
_entity_poly.pdbx_seq_one_letter_code
_entity_poly.pdbx_strand_id
1 'polypeptide(L)'
;MLLHSCKEPIVSFAEPQPKDINELNAFPKKIIGTYYNTENRTELVISKYSIFKKMIVEDTLKISKINKNEIIKNDSLFNLVTKEKYRIKRINDTLFSNYIHQDTIFDLNKKNILKKFKGYFFLNIHNEKSGFWSVEKLNLSKGVLTINGIETENELDLLQSITETKKDTIKPFTVKPTKKQFKEFINKNGFTNGDIYLKK
;
A
#
# COMPACT_ATOMS: atom_id res chain seq x y z
N MET A 1 0.91 18.04 6.42
CA MET A 1 0.14 17.75 5.20
C MET A 1 -0.12 16.25 5.19
N LEU A 2 -1.37 15.82 5.44
CA LEU A 2 -1.75 14.41 5.37
C LEU A 2 -1.84 14.04 3.89
N LEU A 3 -0.86 13.33 3.36
CA LEU A 3 -0.94 12.72 2.04
C LEU A 3 -1.90 11.52 2.11
N HIS A 4 -3.20 11.80 2.17
CA HIS A 4 -4.19 10.80 1.76
C HIS A 4 -4.19 10.77 0.24
N SER A 5 -3.26 10.03 -0.37
CA SER A 5 -3.53 9.49 -1.70
C SER A 5 -4.34 8.20 -1.51
N CYS A 6 -5.54 8.33 -0.95
CA CYS A 6 -6.51 7.23 -1.00
C CYS A 6 -7.28 7.39 -2.30
N LYS A 7 -6.72 6.88 -3.40
CA LYS A 7 -7.53 6.60 -4.59
C LYS A 7 -8.62 5.64 -4.11
N GLU A 8 -9.87 6.08 -4.15
CA GLU A 8 -10.97 5.23 -3.69
C GLU A 8 -10.96 3.92 -4.48
N PRO A 9 -11.08 2.76 -3.80
CA PRO A 9 -11.06 1.48 -4.48
C PRO A 9 -12.21 1.45 -5.49
N ILE A 10 -11.95 0.97 -6.70
CA ILE A 10 -12.99 0.85 -7.73
C ILE A 10 -13.82 -0.43 -7.58
N VAL A 11 -13.31 -1.39 -6.79
CA VAL A 11 -13.95 -2.66 -6.46
C VAL A 11 -13.88 -2.92 -4.96
N SER A 12 -14.92 -3.55 -4.42
CA SER A 12 -14.97 -4.03 -3.05
C SER A 12 -15.43 -5.49 -3.01
N PHE A 13 -14.90 -6.27 -2.07
CA PHE A 13 -15.26 -7.67 -1.90
C PHE A 13 -16.11 -7.85 -0.65
N ALA A 14 -17.19 -8.63 -0.76
CA ALA A 14 -18.08 -8.94 0.37
C ALA A 14 -17.43 -9.85 1.44
N GLU A 15 -16.34 -10.54 1.10
CA GLU A 15 -15.63 -11.46 1.99
C GLU A 15 -14.15 -11.56 1.55
N PRO A 16 -13.23 -11.95 2.45
CA PRO A 16 -11.81 -12.02 2.13
C PRO A 16 -11.54 -13.09 1.07
N GLN A 17 -10.80 -12.73 0.03
CA GLN A 17 -10.46 -13.59 -1.09
C GLN A 17 -9.05 -14.18 -1.02
N PRO A 18 -8.86 -15.41 -1.53
CA PRO A 18 -9.90 -16.29 -2.03
C PRO A 18 -10.77 -16.88 -0.91
N LYS A 19 -12.05 -17.11 -1.22
CA LYS A 19 -12.97 -17.86 -0.34
C LYS A 19 -12.43 -19.27 -0.06
N ASP A 20 -12.73 -19.80 1.13
CA ASP A 20 -12.41 -21.18 1.55
C ASP A 20 -10.92 -21.54 1.39
N ILE A 21 -10.06 -20.61 1.80
CA ILE A 21 -8.61 -20.75 1.88
C ILE A 21 -8.16 -20.36 3.28
N ASN A 22 -7.32 -21.21 3.87
CA ASN A 22 -6.75 -20.98 5.19
C ASN A 22 -5.95 -19.69 5.24
N GLU A 23 -6.09 -18.98 6.35
CA GLU A 23 -5.37 -17.76 6.67
C GLU A 23 -3.94 -18.10 7.11
N LEU A 24 -3.03 -17.18 6.84
CA LEU A 24 -1.65 -17.25 7.32
C LEU A 24 -1.46 -16.30 8.50
N ASN A 25 -0.92 -16.84 9.59
CA ASN A 25 -0.62 -16.06 10.79
C ASN A 25 0.71 -15.28 10.71
N ALA A 26 1.49 -15.47 9.64
CA ALA A 26 2.75 -14.78 9.39
C ALA A 26 3.15 -14.89 7.92
N PHE A 27 3.92 -13.91 7.44
CA PHE A 27 4.60 -14.01 6.15
C PHE A 27 5.67 -15.11 6.19
N PRO A 28 5.78 -15.96 5.15
CA PRO A 28 6.84 -16.96 5.07
C PRO A 28 8.23 -16.31 4.97
N LYS A 29 9.25 -16.92 5.60
CA LYS A 29 10.64 -16.40 5.61
C LYS A 29 11.17 -16.01 4.23
N LYS A 30 10.75 -16.69 3.16
CA LYS A 30 11.19 -16.43 1.78
C LYS A 30 10.83 -15.02 1.27
N ILE A 31 9.71 -14.45 1.72
CA ILE A 31 9.24 -13.12 1.28
C ILE A 31 9.60 -12.00 2.25
N ILE A 32 10.00 -12.33 3.49
CA ILE A 32 10.50 -11.35 4.46
C ILE A 32 11.80 -10.73 3.93
N GLY A 33 11.90 -9.40 3.99
CA GLY A 33 13.05 -8.66 3.50
C GLY A 33 12.73 -7.21 3.14
N THR A 34 13.74 -6.52 2.63
CA THR A 34 13.63 -5.17 2.10
C THR A 34 13.75 -5.21 0.58
N TYR A 35 12.86 -4.49 -0.09
CA TYR A 35 12.79 -4.39 -1.53
C TYR A 35 12.76 -2.91 -1.91
N TYR A 36 13.32 -2.56 -3.06
CA TYR A 36 13.48 -1.18 -3.49
C TYR A 36 12.84 -0.94 -4.86
N ASN A 37 12.13 0.17 -4.99
CA ASN A 37 11.64 0.68 -6.26
C ASN A 37 12.50 1.89 -6.63
N THR A 38 13.21 1.77 -7.75
CA THR A 38 14.15 2.78 -8.26
C THR A 38 13.45 3.99 -8.87
N GLU A 39 12.24 3.82 -9.39
CA GLU A 39 11.50 4.86 -10.10
C GLU A 39 10.96 5.92 -9.14
N ASN A 40 10.37 5.48 -8.03
CA ASN A 40 9.77 6.36 -7.03
C ASN A 40 10.61 6.52 -5.75
N ARG A 41 11.82 5.93 -5.72
CA ARG A 41 12.77 5.96 -4.59
C ARG A 41 12.15 5.49 -3.26
N THR A 42 11.34 4.44 -3.33
CA THR A 42 10.69 3.88 -2.14
C THR A 42 11.27 2.51 -1.76
N GLU A 43 11.30 2.23 -0.45
CA GLU A 43 11.63 0.91 0.08
C GLU A 43 10.37 0.25 0.62
N LEU A 44 10.12 -0.99 0.22
CA LEU A 44 9.10 -1.83 0.82
C LEU A 44 9.77 -2.81 1.80
N VAL A 45 9.32 -2.82 3.05
CA VAL A 45 9.83 -3.68 4.11
C VAL A 45 8.75 -4.68 4.50
N ILE A 46 8.98 -5.96 4.20
CA ILE A 46 8.12 -7.07 4.61
C ILE A 46 8.74 -7.71 5.85
N SER A 47 8.04 -7.59 6.98
CA SER A 47 8.37 -8.24 8.24
C SER A 47 7.54 -9.51 8.43
N LYS A 48 7.66 -10.16 9.60
CA LYS A 48 6.88 -11.35 9.91
C LYS A 48 5.36 -11.10 9.89
N TYR A 49 4.93 -9.90 10.26
CA TYR A 49 3.52 -9.57 10.45
C TYR A 49 3.03 -8.39 9.61
N SER A 50 3.91 -7.52 9.14
CA SER A 50 3.50 -6.26 8.50
C SER A 50 4.34 -5.94 7.27
N ILE A 51 3.77 -5.15 6.37
CA ILE A 51 4.42 -4.55 5.20
C ILE A 51 4.40 -3.03 5.39
N PHE A 52 5.57 -2.41 5.31
CA PHE A 52 5.74 -0.96 5.37
C PHE A 52 6.32 -0.42 4.07
N LYS A 53 5.86 0.74 3.62
CA LYS A 53 6.47 1.50 2.53
C LYS A 53 7.18 2.72 3.13
N LYS A 54 8.48 2.82 2.88
CA LYS A 54 9.32 3.94 3.30
C LYS A 54 9.62 4.81 2.10
N MET A 55 9.43 6.11 2.25
CA MET A 55 9.67 7.10 1.20
C MET A 55 10.56 8.19 1.77
N ILE A 56 11.59 8.57 1.02
CA ILE A 56 12.38 9.76 1.34
C ILE A 56 11.56 10.96 0.84
N VAL A 57 11.11 11.78 1.77
CA VAL A 57 10.44 13.04 1.45
C VAL A 57 11.47 14.16 1.55
N GLU A 58 11.65 14.86 0.44
CA GLU A 58 12.42 16.10 0.38
C GLU A 58 11.44 17.26 0.55
N ASP A 59 11.68 18.08 1.57
CA ASP A 59 10.87 19.26 1.84
C ASP A 59 11.74 20.52 1.84
N THR A 60 11.16 21.63 1.41
CA THR A 60 11.84 22.92 1.38
C THR A 60 11.01 23.98 2.08
N LEU A 61 11.66 24.73 2.98
CA LEU A 61 11.03 25.81 3.72
C LEU A 61 11.84 27.09 3.54
N LYS A 62 11.20 28.14 3.02
CA LYS A 62 11.80 29.48 3.04
C LYS A 62 11.93 29.96 4.47
N ILE A 63 13.08 30.54 4.84
CA ILE A 63 13.35 31.05 6.18
C ILE A 63 12.33 32.11 6.60
N SER A 64 11.85 32.92 5.65
CA SER A 64 10.80 33.92 5.89
C SER A 64 9.44 33.33 6.30
N LYS A 65 9.22 32.03 6.06
CA LYS A 65 7.99 31.32 6.45
C LYS A 65 8.11 30.60 7.80
N ILE A 66 9.27 30.66 8.45
CA ILE A 66 9.45 30.08 9.79
C ILE A 66 8.50 30.80 10.74
N ASN A 67 7.68 30.03 11.44
CA ASN A 67 6.74 30.60 12.38
C ASN A 67 7.43 30.94 13.72
N LYS A 68 6.77 31.75 14.56
CA LYS A 68 7.30 32.15 15.87
C LYS A 68 7.57 30.99 16.85
N ASN A 69 6.99 29.83 16.58
CA ASN A 69 7.15 28.63 17.40
C ASN A 69 8.26 27.72 16.88
N GLU A 70 9.01 28.13 15.86
CA GLU A 70 10.08 27.37 15.25
C GLU A 70 11.42 28.09 15.42
N ILE A 71 12.46 27.34 15.78
CA ILE A 71 13.81 27.90 15.90
C ILE A 71 14.81 27.04 15.14
N ILE A 72 15.74 27.68 14.44
CA ILE A 72 16.90 27.00 13.88
C ILE A 72 18.00 26.99 14.94
N LYS A 73 18.54 25.81 15.23
CA LYS A 73 19.77 25.63 16.01
C LYS A 73 20.67 24.66 15.27
N ASN A 74 21.85 25.12 14.87
CA ASN A 74 22.82 24.36 14.08
C ASN A 74 22.19 23.81 12.78
N ASP A 75 22.25 22.50 12.58
CA ASP A 75 21.73 21.76 11.44
C ASP A 75 20.28 21.28 11.65
N SER A 76 19.54 21.92 12.56
CA SER A 76 18.23 21.44 12.99
C SER A 76 17.20 22.57 13.11
N LEU A 77 15.98 22.31 12.63
CA LEU A 77 14.78 23.11 12.90
C LEU A 77 13.99 22.46 14.03
N PHE A 78 13.65 23.21 15.06
CA PHE A 78 12.91 22.75 16.22
C PHE A 78 11.55 23.42 16.28
N ASN A 79 10.48 22.63 16.39
CA ASN A 79 9.17 23.14 16.75
C ASN A 79 9.02 23.14 18.27
N LEU A 80 8.89 24.33 18.87
CA LEU A 80 8.83 24.53 20.31
C LEU A 80 7.53 24.00 20.94
N VAL A 81 6.46 23.86 20.15
CA VAL A 81 5.15 23.35 20.59
C VAL A 81 5.12 21.83 20.51
N THR A 82 5.37 21.25 19.34
CA THR A 82 5.31 19.79 19.12
C THR A 82 6.54 19.05 19.64
N LYS A 83 7.62 19.79 19.94
CA LYS A 83 8.96 19.27 20.29
C LYS A 83 9.61 18.46 19.16
N GLU A 84 9.06 18.53 17.95
CA GLU A 84 9.65 17.88 16.78
C GLU A 84 10.97 18.55 16.38
N LYS A 85 11.90 17.73 15.88
CA LYS A 85 13.21 18.14 15.41
C LYS A 85 13.41 17.61 13.99
N TYR A 86 13.69 18.51 13.05
CA TYR A 86 13.99 18.18 11.67
C TYR A 86 15.45 18.51 11.37
N ARG A 87 16.17 17.56 10.79
CA ARG A 87 17.51 17.83 10.26
C ARG A 87 17.37 18.64 8.98
N ILE A 88 18.14 19.71 8.86
CA ILE A 88 18.07 20.64 7.74
C ILE A 88 19.44 20.93 7.16
N LYS A 89 19.45 21.24 5.86
CA LYS A 89 20.56 21.87 5.15
C LYS A 89 20.11 23.24 4.68
N ARG A 90 20.80 24.29 5.08
CA ARG A 90 20.50 25.66 4.62
C ARG A 90 21.26 25.97 3.34
N ILE A 91 20.56 26.46 2.33
CA ILE A 91 21.13 27.04 1.11
C ILE A 91 20.43 28.38 0.88
N ASN A 92 21.16 29.48 1.01
CA ASN A 92 20.63 30.85 0.95
C ASN A 92 19.46 31.09 1.94
N ASP A 93 18.29 31.45 1.41
CA ASP A 93 17.04 31.73 2.13
C ASP A 93 16.15 30.50 2.30
N THR A 94 16.64 29.31 1.90
CA THR A 94 15.86 28.08 1.87
C THR A 94 16.50 26.99 2.73
N LEU A 95 15.68 26.35 3.56
CA LEU A 95 16.02 25.16 4.32
C LEU A 95 15.56 23.93 3.53
N PHE A 96 16.43 22.94 3.42
CA PHE A 96 16.15 21.64 2.82
C PHE A 96 16.11 20.62 3.95
N SER A 97 15.02 19.89 4.07
CA SER A 97 14.88 18.78 5.01
C SER A 97 14.68 17.50 4.22
N ASN A 98 15.26 16.41 4.70
CA ASN A 98 14.93 15.07 4.25
C ASN A 98 14.46 14.25 5.45
N TYR A 99 13.28 13.66 5.35
CA TYR A 99 12.78 12.73 6.35
C TYR A 99 12.23 11.47 5.70
N ILE A 100 12.29 10.36 6.43
CA ILE A 100 11.71 9.11 5.98
C ILE A 100 10.26 9.09 6.45
N HIS A 101 9.34 9.17 5.50
CA HIS A 101 7.94 8.87 5.76
C HIS A 101 7.74 7.35 5.67
N GLN A 102 7.05 6.77 6.64
CA GLN A 102 6.72 5.35 6.66
C GLN A 102 5.21 5.19 6.67
N ASP A 103 4.69 4.47 5.68
CA ASP A 103 3.28 4.11 5.58
C ASP A 103 3.10 2.60 5.82
N THR A 104 1.99 2.23 6.44
CA THR A 104 1.63 0.82 6.69
C THR A 104 0.76 0.34 5.55
N ILE A 105 1.33 -0.51 4.69
CA ILE A 105 0.61 -1.08 3.54
C ILE A 105 -0.29 -2.22 3.99
N PHE A 106 0.22 -3.05 4.91
CA PHE A 106 -0.52 -4.18 5.43
C PHE A 106 -0.02 -4.55 6.81
N ASP A 107 -0.93 -4.94 7.70
CA ASP A 107 -0.56 -5.47 9.01
C ASP A 107 -1.46 -6.64 9.35
N LEU A 108 -0.87 -7.78 9.71
CA LEU A 108 -1.56 -8.95 10.23
C LEU A 108 -2.08 -8.63 11.62
N ASN A 109 -3.32 -8.18 11.67
CA ASN A 109 -4.05 -7.90 12.89
C ASN A 109 -5.37 -8.68 12.89
N LYS A 110 -6.25 -8.42 13.85
CA LYS A 110 -7.53 -9.15 13.97
C LYS A 110 -8.49 -8.93 12.79
N LYS A 111 -8.26 -7.93 11.93
CA LYS A 111 -9.16 -7.54 10.84
C LYS A 111 -8.60 -7.87 9.47
N ASN A 112 -7.31 -7.62 9.23
CA ASN A 112 -6.68 -7.90 7.95
C ASN A 112 -6.23 -9.36 7.86
N ILE A 113 -6.39 -9.97 6.68
CA ILE A 113 -6.19 -11.40 6.49
C ILE A 113 -5.19 -11.66 5.37
N LEU A 114 -4.14 -12.42 5.66
CA LEU A 114 -3.20 -12.92 4.66
C LEU A 114 -3.63 -14.30 4.18
N LYS A 115 -3.78 -14.49 2.88
CA LYS A 115 -4.05 -15.80 2.28
C LYS A 115 -2.98 -16.17 1.26
N LYS A 116 -2.69 -17.46 1.10
CA LYS A 116 -1.81 -17.97 0.04
C LYS A 116 -2.58 -18.86 -0.91
N PHE A 117 -2.53 -18.54 -2.20
CA PHE A 117 -3.24 -19.31 -3.22
C PHE A 117 -2.53 -19.23 -4.56
N LYS A 118 -2.38 -20.38 -5.24
CA LYS A 118 -1.76 -20.49 -6.57
C LYS A 118 -0.38 -19.83 -6.72
N GLY A 119 0.43 -19.87 -5.65
CA GLY A 119 1.78 -19.31 -5.64
C GLY A 119 1.84 -17.82 -5.24
N TYR A 120 0.70 -17.15 -5.16
CA TYR A 120 0.58 -15.75 -4.75
C TYR A 120 0.13 -15.62 -3.30
N PHE A 121 0.39 -14.44 -2.73
CA PHE A 121 -0.20 -13.99 -1.48
C PHE A 121 -1.30 -12.98 -1.78
N PHE A 122 -2.37 -13.01 -1.01
CA PHE A 122 -3.48 -12.07 -1.12
C PHE A 122 -3.61 -11.33 0.21
N LEU A 123 -3.45 -10.01 0.14
CA LEU A 123 -3.57 -9.08 1.25
C LEU A 123 -5.03 -8.64 1.30
N ASN A 124 -5.80 -9.15 2.27
CA ASN A 124 -7.21 -8.78 2.45
C ASN A 124 -7.30 -7.70 3.51
N ILE A 125 -7.64 -6.49 3.08
CA ILE A 125 -7.69 -5.30 3.94
C ILE A 125 -9.14 -4.98 4.23
N HIS A 126 -9.54 -5.02 5.50
CA HIS A 126 -10.91 -4.78 5.90
C HIS A 126 -11.16 -3.26 6.05
N ASN A 127 -12.19 -2.74 5.38
CA ASN A 127 -12.66 -1.38 5.55
C ASN A 127 -13.76 -1.32 6.61
N GLU A 128 -13.46 -0.75 7.77
CA GLU A 128 -14.41 -0.69 8.89
C GLU A 128 -15.63 0.18 8.63
N LYS A 129 -15.52 1.19 7.77
CA LYS A 129 -16.64 2.09 7.47
C LYS A 129 -17.67 1.42 6.57
N SER A 130 -17.20 0.65 5.59
CA SER A 130 -18.07 0.02 4.60
C SER A 130 -18.39 -1.45 4.91
N GLY A 131 -17.60 -2.12 5.75
CA GLY A 131 -17.71 -3.55 6.04
C GLY A 131 -17.21 -4.46 4.91
N PHE A 132 -16.63 -3.87 3.86
CA PHE A 132 -16.12 -4.59 2.70
C PHE A 132 -14.59 -4.74 2.74
N TRP A 133 -14.07 -5.57 1.84
CA TRP A 133 -12.67 -5.90 1.74
C TRP A 133 -12.05 -5.31 0.47
N SER A 134 -10.85 -4.75 0.60
CA SER A 134 -9.92 -4.60 -0.52
C SER A 134 -9.02 -5.83 -0.59
N VAL A 135 -8.58 -6.19 -1.80
CA VAL A 135 -7.69 -7.32 -2.03
C VAL A 135 -6.55 -6.86 -2.91
N GLU A 136 -5.32 -7.14 -2.48
CA GLU A 136 -4.11 -6.95 -3.29
C GLU A 136 -3.39 -8.28 -3.49
N LYS A 137 -2.82 -8.47 -4.69
CA LYS A 137 -2.01 -9.63 -5.06
C LYS A 137 -0.54 -9.31 -4.86
N LEU A 138 0.09 -10.02 -3.94
CA LEU A 138 1.52 -9.97 -3.66
C LEU A 138 2.24 -11.18 -4.28
N ASN A 139 3.29 -10.93 -5.06
CA ASN A 139 4.08 -11.96 -5.72
C ASN A 139 5.58 -11.72 -5.55
N LEU A 140 6.36 -12.79 -5.41
CA LEU A 140 7.83 -12.74 -5.45
C LEU A 140 8.35 -13.78 -6.43
N SER A 141 8.95 -13.32 -7.54
CA SER A 141 9.53 -14.18 -8.57
C SER A 141 10.89 -13.66 -9.00
N LYS A 142 11.92 -14.52 -8.93
CA LYS A 142 13.29 -14.21 -9.38
C LYS A 142 13.85 -12.88 -8.82
N GLY A 143 13.56 -12.57 -7.55
CA GLY A 143 14.00 -11.34 -6.90
C GLY A 143 13.16 -10.10 -7.20
N VAL A 144 12.13 -10.22 -8.03
CA VAL A 144 11.15 -9.17 -8.33
C VAL A 144 9.90 -9.40 -7.49
N LEU A 145 9.58 -8.41 -6.65
CA LEU A 145 8.38 -8.36 -5.84
C LEU A 145 7.35 -7.44 -6.50
N THR A 146 6.10 -7.86 -6.58
CA THR A 146 5.00 -6.98 -7.02
C THR A 146 3.87 -6.97 -6.02
N ILE A 147 3.27 -5.81 -5.78
CA ILE A 147 2.00 -5.64 -5.06
C ILE A 147 1.04 -4.98 -6.04
N ASN A 148 -0.01 -5.70 -6.40
CA ASN A 148 -0.95 -5.27 -7.43
C ASN A 148 -2.38 -5.22 -6.90
N GLY A 149 -3.06 -4.12 -7.17
CA GLY A 149 -4.49 -3.94 -6.93
C GLY A 149 -5.31 -4.18 -8.19
N ILE A 150 -6.59 -3.86 -8.11
CA ILE A 150 -7.53 -3.86 -9.24
C ILE A 150 -7.90 -2.41 -9.50
N GLU A 151 -7.46 -1.86 -10.63
CA GLU A 151 -7.54 -0.41 -10.88
C GLU A 151 -8.02 -0.03 -12.28
N THR A 152 -8.17 -1.00 -13.18
CA THR A 152 -8.60 -0.75 -14.56
C THR A 152 -10.05 -1.13 -14.78
N GLU A 153 -10.75 -0.41 -15.66
CA GLU A 153 -12.12 -0.76 -16.06
C GLU A 153 -12.16 -2.15 -16.74
N ASN A 154 -11.11 -2.54 -17.48
CA ASN A 154 -10.99 -3.88 -18.06
C ASN A 154 -11.02 -4.99 -16.99
N GLU A 155 -10.36 -4.79 -15.85
CA GLU A 155 -10.41 -5.75 -14.74
C GLU A 155 -11.78 -5.77 -14.05
N LEU A 156 -12.47 -4.63 -13.98
CA LEU A 156 -13.85 -4.57 -13.48
C LEU A 156 -14.80 -5.35 -14.38
N ASP A 157 -14.72 -5.14 -15.69
CA ASP A 157 -15.56 -5.84 -16.67
C ASP A 157 -15.28 -7.34 -16.67
N LEU A 158 -14.01 -7.72 -16.51
CA LEU A 158 -13.61 -9.11 -16.33
C LEU A 158 -14.20 -9.72 -15.04
N LEU A 159 -14.12 -9.01 -13.91
CA LEU A 159 -14.74 -9.46 -12.66
C LEU A 159 -16.25 -9.60 -12.82
N GLN A 160 -16.93 -8.59 -13.38
CA GLN A 160 -18.37 -8.60 -13.63
C GLN A 160 -18.77 -9.81 -14.49
N SER A 161 -18.04 -10.09 -15.57
CA SER A 161 -18.30 -11.24 -16.44
C SER A 161 -18.12 -12.56 -15.69
N ILE A 162 -17.07 -12.70 -14.90
CA ILE A 162 -16.76 -13.94 -14.16
C ILE A 162 -17.75 -14.16 -13.01
N THR A 163 -18.15 -13.10 -12.30
CA THR A 163 -19.04 -13.19 -11.14
C THR A 163 -20.52 -13.13 -11.51
N GLU A 164 -20.84 -12.92 -12.79
CA GLU A 164 -22.21 -12.72 -13.28
C GLU A 164 -22.97 -11.62 -12.50
N THR A 165 -22.21 -10.67 -11.93
CA THR A 165 -22.75 -9.63 -11.04
C THR A 165 -23.03 -8.38 -11.87
N LYS A 166 -24.25 -7.86 -11.82
CA LYS A 166 -24.57 -6.61 -12.52
C LYS A 166 -23.84 -5.44 -11.84
N LYS A 167 -22.99 -4.75 -12.60
CA LYS A 167 -22.36 -3.49 -12.18
C LYS A 167 -23.42 -2.39 -12.16
N ASP A 168 -23.66 -1.83 -10.99
CA ASP A 168 -24.42 -0.60 -10.85
C ASP A 168 -23.50 0.60 -11.12
N THR A 169 -24.10 1.78 -11.31
CA THR A 169 -23.41 3.07 -11.44
C THR A 169 -22.69 3.51 -10.16
N ILE A 170 -23.00 2.88 -9.02
CA ILE A 170 -22.43 3.20 -7.71
C ILE A 170 -21.07 2.50 -7.56
N LYS A 171 -20.02 3.30 -7.33
CA LYS A 171 -18.69 2.82 -6.93
C LYS A 171 -18.58 2.79 -5.40
N PRO A 172 -17.81 1.84 -4.81
CA PRO A 172 -17.11 0.73 -5.46
C PRO A 172 -18.04 -0.37 -5.97
N PHE A 173 -17.67 -1.00 -7.09
CA PHE A 173 -18.35 -2.20 -7.58
C PHE A 173 -18.16 -3.35 -6.59
N THR A 174 -19.23 -3.82 -5.98
CA THR A 174 -19.16 -4.85 -4.94
C THR A 174 -19.36 -6.24 -5.53
N VAL A 175 -18.43 -7.16 -5.24
CA VAL A 175 -18.45 -8.54 -5.74
C VAL A 175 -18.25 -9.57 -4.62
N LYS A 176 -18.75 -10.78 -4.85
CA LYS A 176 -18.55 -11.93 -3.97
C LYS A 176 -18.16 -13.17 -4.79
N PRO A 177 -16.97 -13.18 -5.42
CA PRO A 177 -16.56 -14.30 -6.25
C PRO A 177 -16.41 -15.55 -5.40
N THR A 178 -16.86 -16.69 -5.95
CA THR A 178 -16.47 -18.00 -5.45
C THR A 178 -14.97 -18.23 -5.65
N LYS A 179 -14.41 -19.21 -4.94
CA LYS A 179 -13.01 -19.64 -5.13
C LYS A 179 -12.67 -19.98 -6.59
N LYS A 180 -13.61 -20.57 -7.33
CA LYS A 180 -13.44 -20.91 -8.76
C LYS A 180 -13.38 -19.64 -9.61
N GLN A 181 -14.29 -18.71 -9.40
CA GLN A 181 -14.35 -17.42 -10.08
C GLN A 181 -13.09 -16.57 -9.79
N PHE A 182 -12.67 -16.48 -8.52
CA PHE A 182 -11.45 -15.76 -8.17
C PHE A 182 -10.20 -16.38 -8.82
N LYS A 183 -10.13 -17.72 -8.89
CA LYS A 183 -9.07 -18.42 -9.63
C LYS A 183 -9.10 -18.08 -11.13
N GLU A 184 -10.28 -18.02 -11.73
CA GLU A 184 -10.43 -17.64 -13.13
C GLU A 184 -9.95 -16.20 -13.38
N PHE A 185 -10.30 -15.27 -12.48
CA PHE A 185 -9.84 -13.88 -12.54
C PHE A 185 -8.31 -13.79 -12.52
N ILE A 186 -7.66 -14.53 -11.62
CA ILE A 186 -6.18 -14.60 -11.57
C ILE A 186 -5.61 -15.18 -12.88
N ASN A 187 -6.21 -16.25 -13.39
CA ASN A 187 -5.73 -16.93 -14.60
C ASN A 187 -5.89 -16.07 -15.86
N LYS A 188 -6.90 -15.18 -15.89
CA LYS A 188 -7.11 -14.18 -16.96
C LYS A 188 -6.35 -12.88 -16.71
N ASN A 189 -5.24 -12.95 -15.95
CA ASN A 189 -4.34 -11.85 -15.64
C ASN A 189 -4.98 -10.68 -14.87
N GLY A 190 -5.93 -10.93 -13.96
CA GLY A 190 -6.35 -9.92 -12.99
C GLY A 190 -5.20 -9.46 -12.08
N PHE A 191 -5.36 -8.27 -11.49
CA PHE A 191 -4.36 -7.55 -10.69
C PHE A 191 -3.13 -7.17 -11.54
N THR A 192 -3.34 -6.27 -12.49
CA THR A 192 -2.36 -5.80 -13.48
C THR A 192 -1.62 -4.54 -13.05
N ASN A 193 -2.27 -3.66 -12.27
CA ASN A 193 -1.68 -2.39 -11.87
C ASN A 193 -1.06 -2.49 -10.47
N GLY A 194 0.09 -1.87 -10.28
CA GLY A 194 0.73 -1.80 -8.97
C GLY A 194 2.22 -1.53 -9.03
N ASP A 195 2.86 -1.60 -7.88
CA ASP A 195 4.28 -1.29 -7.72
C ASP A 195 5.16 -2.54 -7.94
N ILE A 196 6.31 -2.33 -8.56
CA ILE A 196 7.39 -3.31 -8.70
C ILE A 196 8.55 -2.93 -7.79
N TYR A 197 9.10 -3.91 -7.07
CA TYR A 197 10.27 -3.73 -6.21
C TYR A 197 11.30 -4.82 -6.47
N LEU A 198 12.58 -4.46 -6.41
CA LEU A 198 13.71 -5.38 -6.53
C LEU A 198 14.23 -5.73 -5.15
N LYS A 199 14.54 -7.00 -4.91
CA LYS A 199 15.15 -7.43 -3.66
C LYS A 199 16.50 -6.73 -3.47
N LYS A 200 16.70 -6.14 -2.30
CA LYS A 200 17.95 -5.51 -1.89
C LYS A 200 19.02 -6.56 -1.59
#